data_AF-A0A5C6ZYN5-F1
#
_entry.id   AF-A0A5C6ZYN5-F1
#
_cell.length_a   1.000
_cell.length_b   1.000
_cell.length_c   1.000
_cell.angle_alpha   90.00
_cell.angle_beta   90.00
_cell.angle_gamma   90.00
#
_symmetry.space_group_name_H-M   'P 1'
#
loop_
_entity.id
_entity.type
_entity.pdbx_description
1 polymer ?
#
loop_
_entity_poly.entity_id
_entity_poly.type
_entity_poly.pdbx_seq_one_letter_code
_entity_poly.pdbx_strand_id
1 'polypeptide(L)' 'MSKKNELKEISKLFFKLGSIAFGGPVAHIAMMEDEIVKKRKWMTQEHFLDLVGATNLIPGPNSTEMTMHCGYERGGW' A
#
# COMPACT_ATOMS: atom_id res chain seq x y z
N MET A 1 -2.38 10.91 -16.66
CA MET A 1 -2.82 9.54 -17.01
C MET A 1 -4.30 9.42 -16.69
N SER A 2 -5.09 8.65 -17.45
CA SER A 2 -6.56 8.60 -17.29
C SER A 2 -6.96 7.96 -15.95
N LYS A 3 -7.75 8.66 -15.11
CA LYS A 3 -8.25 8.20 -13.79
C LYS A 3 -8.81 6.77 -13.78
N LYS A 4 -9.38 6.31 -14.90
CA LYS A 4 -9.90 4.93 -15.05
C LYS A 4 -8.83 3.85 -14.96
N ASN A 5 -7.61 4.13 -15.40
CA ASN A 5 -6.51 3.16 -15.32
C ASN A 5 -5.96 3.05 -13.90
N GLU A 6 -5.97 4.15 -13.13
CA GLU A 6 -5.41 4.22 -11.79
C GLU A 6 -6.22 3.39 -10.79
N LEU A 7 -7.54 3.51 -10.82
CA LEU A 7 -8.44 2.68 -10.02
C LEU A 7 -8.30 1.19 -10.37
N LYS A 8 -8.16 0.86 -11.65
CA LYS A 8 -8.01 -0.52 -12.11
C LYS A 8 -6.68 -1.12 -11.65
N GLU A 9 -5.62 -0.33 -11.61
CA GLU A 9 -4.33 -0.73 -11.04
C GLU A 9 -4.40 -0.95 -9.53
N ILE A 10 -5.02 -0.02 -8.80
CA ILE A 10 -5.26 -0.10 -7.35
C ILE A 10 -6.05 -1.37 -7.02
N SER A 11 -7.21 -1.58 -7.65
CA SER A 11 -8.03 -2.76 -7.42
C SER A 11 -7.29 -4.05 -7.72
N LYS A 12 -6.53 -4.12 -8.83
CA LYS A 12 -5.75 -5.32 -9.18
C LYS A 12 -4.63 -5.59 -8.19
N LEU A 13 -3.96 -4.55 -7.69
CA LEU A 13 -2.92 -4.67 -6.69
C LEU A 13 -3.49 -5.20 -5.36
N PHE A 14 -4.52 -4.55 -4.82
CA PHE A 14 -5.09 -4.95 -3.53
C PHE A 14 -5.80 -6.30 -3.60
N PHE A 15 -6.42 -6.64 -4.72
CA PHE A 15 -6.99 -7.98 -4.94
C PHE A 15 -5.89 -9.06 -4.97
N LYS A 16 -4.77 -8.78 -5.63
CA LYS A 16 -3.60 -9.68 -5.65
C LYS A 16 -3.03 -9.83 -4.24
N LEU A 17 -2.75 -8.72 -3.53
CA LEU A 17 -2.23 -8.73 -2.17
C LEU A 17 -3.17 -9.51 -1.24
N GLY A 18 -4.47 -9.23 -1.23
CA GLY A 18 -5.44 -9.97 -0.41
C GLY A 18 -5.53 -11.47 -0.75
N SER A 19 -5.24 -11.87 -1.99
CA SER A 19 -5.24 -13.28 -2.40
C SER A 19 -3.94 -14.03 -2.08
N ILE A 20 -2.80 -13.32 -1.98
CA ILE A 20 -1.47 -13.93 -1.77
C ILE A 20 -0.85 -13.63 -0.40
N ALA A 21 -1.44 -12.71 0.36
CA ALA A 21 -0.94 -12.30 1.65
C ALA A 21 -1.21 -13.34 2.74
N PHE A 22 -0.36 -14.37 2.73
CA PHE A 22 -0.22 -15.32 3.82
C PHE A 22 1.11 -15.02 4.54
N GLY A 23 1.10 -14.95 5.88
CA GLY A 23 2.31 -14.67 6.68
C GLY A 23 2.18 -13.57 7.74
N GLY A 24 0.97 -13.03 7.97
CA GLY A 24 0.72 -12.03 9.01
C GLY A 24 1.09 -10.59 8.60
N PRO A 25 0.99 -9.62 9.52
CA PRO A 25 1.07 -8.19 9.20
C PRO A 25 2.41 -7.76 8.61
N VAL A 26 3.52 -8.32 9.10
CA VAL A 26 4.88 -7.99 8.63
C VAL A 26 5.10 -8.43 7.19
N ALA A 27 4.63 -9.63 6.82
CA ALA A 27 4.69 -10.10 5.44
C ALA A 27 3.87 -9.20 4.51
N HIS A 28 2.72 -8.73 4.99
CA HIS A 28 1.84 -7.84 4.22
C HIS A 28 2.50 -6.49 3.92
N ILE A 29 3.16 -5.89 4.92
CA ILE A 29 3.90 -4.63 4.76
C ILE A 29 5.07 -4.81 3.79
N ALA A 30 5.83 -5.91 3.90
CA ALA A 30 6.94 -6.19 2.98
C ALA A 30 6.47 -6.39 1.52
N MET A 31 5.35 -7.07 1.32
CA MET A 31 4.73 -7.22 -0.01
C MET A 31 4.24 -5.88 -0.57
N MET A 32 3.69 -5.01 0.28
CA MET A 32 3.30 -3.65 -0.11
C MET A 32 4.53 -2.83 -0.52
N GLU A 33 5.63 -2.87 0.23
CA GLU A 33 6.86 -2.17 -0.14
C GLU A 33 7.36 -2.59 -1.52
N ASP A 34 7.43 -3.90 -1.78
CA ASP A 34 7.92 -4.43 -3.06
C ASP A 34 7.05 -3.99 -4.25
N GLU A 35 5.72 -4.10 -4.13
CA GLU A 35 4.84 -3.74 -5.24
C GLU A 35 4.67 -2.22 -5.40
N ILE A 36 4.55 -1.46 -4.31
CA ILE A 36 4.21 -0.03 -4.32
C ILE A 36 5.45 0.83 -4.52
N VAL A 37 6.55 0.53 -3.83
CA VAL A 37 7.80 1.31 -3.90
C VAL A 37 8.69 0.80 -5.02
N LYS A 38 9.03 -0.50 -5.04
CA LYS A 38 10.04 -1.02 -5.99
C LYS A 38 9.50 -1.17 -7.40
N LYS A 39 8.35 -1.85 -7.57
CA LYS A 39 7.80 -2.13 -8.90
C LYS A 39 7.05 -0.96 -9.51
N ARG A 40 6.12 -0.37 -8.75
CA ARG A 40 5.22 0.67 -9.27
C ARG A 40 5.68 2.09 -9.02
N LYS A 41 6.60 2.30 -8.08
CA LYS A 41 7.16 3.61 -7.72
C LYS A 41 6.07 4.67 -7.44
N TRP A 42 5.01 4.27 -6.76
CA TRP A 42 3.92 5.19 -6.39
C TRP A 42 4.37 6.19 -5.33
N MET A 43 5.31 5.79 -4.46
CA MET A 43 5.92 6.63 -3.44
C MET A 43 7.38 6.23 -3.23
N THR A 44 8.15 7.12 -2.59
CA THR A 44 9.55 6.84 -2.23
C THR A 44 9.62 5.88 -1.05
N GLN A 45 10.77 5.21 -0.90
CA GLN A 45 11.00 4.31 0.23
C GLN A 45 10.94 5.07 1.57
N GLU A 46 11.48 6.29 1.61
CA GLU A 46 11.40 7.16 2.80
C GLU A 46 9.95 7.45 3.18
N HIS A 47 9.11 7.86 2.22
CA HIS A 47 7.70 8.13 2.49
C HIS A 47 6.93 6.90 2.97
N PHE A 48 7.23 5.73 2.40
CA PHE A 48 6.65 4.46 2.86
C PHE A 48 7.05 4.15 4.30
N LEU A 49 8.33 4.35 4.67
CA LEU A 49 8.80 4.12 6.03
C LEU A 49 8.21 5.11 7.04
N ASP A 50 8.02 6.37 6.65
CA ASP A 50 7.31 7.36 7.47
C ASP A 50 5.87 6.92 7.75
N LEU A 51 5.15 6.41 6.73
CA LEU A 51 3.79 5.89 6.90
C LEU A 51 3.75 4.64 7.79
N VAL A 52 4.72 3.73 7.65
CA VAL A 52 4.86 2.57 8.54
C VAL A 52 5.13 3.04 9.98
N GLY A 53 6.00 4.03 10.18
CA GLY A 53 6.26 4.61 11.50
C GLY A 53 5.03 5.27 12.10
N ALA A 54 4.29 6.05 11.30
CA ALA A 54 3.07 6.72 11.71
C ALA A 54 1.96 5.74 12.10
N THR A 55 1.74 4.69 11.30
CA THR A 55 0.74 3.66 11.60
C THR A 55 1.11 2.89 12.88
N ASN A 56 2.38 2.52 13.08
CA ASN A 56 2.81 1.89 14.33
C ASN A 56 2.64 2.77 15.58
N LEU A 57 2.56 4.09 15.42
CA LEU A 57 2.37 5.04 16.52
C LEU A 57 0.88 5.23 16.88
N ILE A 58 -0.02 4.98 15.93
CA ILE A 58 -1.48 5.16 16.11
C ILE A 58 -2.08 3.81 16.53
N PRO A 59 -2.94 3.75 17.56
CA PRO A 59 -3.63 2.51 17.90
C PRO A 59 -4.60 2.11 16.78
N GLY A 60 -4.19 1.15 15.95
CA GLY A 60 -4.97 0.67 14.82
C GLY A 60 -4.33 -0.51 14.10
N PRO A 61 -5.07 -1.19 13.19
CA PRO A 61 -4.50 -2.22 12.35
C PRO A 61 -3.64 -1.61 11.23
N ASN A 62 -2.32 -1.56 11.44
CA ASN A 62 -1.33 -1.01 10.49
C ASN A 62 -1.54 -1.41 9.02
N SER A 63 -1.92 -2.68 8.77
CA SER A 63 -2.11 -3.20 7.41
C SER A 63 -3.25 -2.50 6.66
N THR A 64 -4.30 -2.10 7.36
CA THR A 64 -5.49 -1.46 6.77
C THR A 64 -5.22 0.02 6.52
N GLU A 65 -4.59 0.71 7.47
CA GLU A 65 -4.22 2.12 7.31
C GLU A 65 -3.22 2.33 6.18
N MET A 66 -2.21 1.45 6.07
CA MET A 66 -1.26 1.46 4.94
C MET A 66 -1.96 1.26 3.59
N THR A 67 -2.95 0.36 3.53
CA THR A 67 -3.74 0.12 2.32
C THR A 67 -4.52 1.37 1.90
N MET A 68 -5.16 2.06 2.87
CA MET A 68 -5.91 3.29 2.62
C MET A 68 -4.99 4.43 2.16
N HIS A 69 -3.85 4.64 2.84
CA HIS A 69 -2.89 5.67 2.46
C HIS A 69 -2.28 5.43 1.08
N CYS A 70 -1.92 4.18 0.76
CA CYS A 70 -1.40 3.83 -0.56
C CYS A 70 -2.45 3.99 -1.66
N GLY A 71 -3.71 3.67 -1.37
CA GLY A 71 -4.83 3.91 -2.28
C GLY A 71 -5.07 5.40 -2.52
N TYR A 72 -4.95 6.22 -1.47
CA TYR A 72 -5.08 7.67 -1.53
C TYR A 72 -3.95 8.33 -2.32
N GLU A 73 -2.69 7.99 -2.05
CA GLU A 73 -1.51 8.47 -2.78
C GLU A 73 -1.63 8.24 -4.29
N ARG A 74 -2.20 7.10 -4.70
CA ARG A 74 -2.33 6.76 -6.12
C ARG A 74 -3.61 7.25 -6.78
N GLY A 75 -4.73 7.24 -6.06
CA GLY A 75 -6.07 7.52 -6.59
C GLY A 75 -6.53 8.96 -6.42
N GLY A 76 -5.94 9.70 -5.48
CA GLY A 76 -6.39 11.04 -5.09
C GLY A 76 -7.84 11.07 -4.58
N TRP A 77 -8.42 12.27 -4.54
CA TRP A 77 -9.86 12.49 -4.32
C TRP A 77 -10.69 12.22 -5.59
#